data_AF-A0A9W3B671-F1
#
_entry.id   AF-A0A9W3B671-F1
#
_cell.length_a   1.000
_cell.length_b   1.000
_cell.length_c   1.000
_cell.angle_alpha   90.00
_cell.angle_beta   90.00
_cell.angle_gamma   90.00
#
_symmetry.space_group_name_H-M   'P 1'
#
loop_
_entity.id
_entity.type
_entity.pdbx_description
1 polymer ?
#
loop_
_entity_poly.entity_id
_entity_poly.type
_entity_poly.pdbx_seq_one_letter_code
_entity_poly.pdbx_strand_id
1 'polypeptide(L)'
;MKQATRFHKTRSHGMSNMPVIEDDTAEISKEEMKEIYRELQAISDKLREENNILHEREAKLKERERMLTISQESLQTVTDHQMRSKISALEEKFGSEIVQLEQTLKEKLKENKRLKENFETMKQANDALKKEIEVLTLRNSKLEKMSNSLQARFVNLQQSVVQVYSTTVSILFDWICEAHLRQSLTELPIKPVETYKSLPFIQDKVVKILPNLVDILRDNSSNIHCGLPCLQFIYWSLLHLDQGQSPLSLNMSTTTRRIGEEIYYPKSSKVPDVEKMIGSSATLNEKIKEPLFMRSTNNHIRLLSTLIVLKTLSRADVIAQAFNMLKLELKSEHAKELFLYYQATNVILNYLKPIHKAFTSVAMEILLQMATDSPFQQMFFESCSNENFFRSAALLIRTPLPDIKVMERLSIILQKLSKLKSNRRFFETYTIVAIIQEMLVSGGNENAFLNLNLKSILHNLKIPAKTLF
;
A
#
# COMPACT_ATOMS: atom_id res chain seq x y z
N MET A 1 -73.36 52.87 37.54
CA MET A 1 -73.42 54.29 37.99
C MET A 1 -74.46 54.99 37.09
N LYS A 2 -75.42 55.83 37.54
CA LYS A 2 -75.33 57.15 38.25
C LYS A 2 -74.42 58.11 37.47
N GLN A 3 -74.82 59.29 36.95
CA GLN A 3 -75.63 60.44 37.44
C GLN A 3 -76.49 61.07 36.29
N ALA A 4 -77.53 61.92 36.39
CA ALA A 4 -78.27 62.68 37.44
C ALA A 4 -77.56 63.89 38.11
N THR A 5 -78.03 65.17 38.06
CA THR A 5 -79.33 65.82 37.68
C THR A 5 -79.05 67.36 37.43
N ARG A 6 -79.94 68.37 37.29
CA ARG A 6 -81.40 68.63 37.55
C ARG A 6 -81.94 69.85 36.72
N PHE A 7 -83.21 70.21 36.92
CA PHE A 7 -83.94 71.42 36.47
C PHE A 7 -83.44 72.77 37.05
N HIS A 8 -83.93 73.91 36.50
CA HIS A 8 -84.72 74.87 37.32
C HIS A 8 -85.79 75.66 36.51
N LYS A 9 -86.74 76.31 37.22
CA LYS A 9 -87.92 77.06 36.73
C LYS A 9 -88.26 78.23 37.71
N THR A 10 -89.18 79.12 37.31
CA THR A 10 -89.78 80.30 38.03
C THR A 10 -89.04 81.64 37.80
N ARG A 11 -89.64 82.85 37.94
CA ARG A 11 -90.92 83.26 38.57
C ARG A 11 -91.58 84.47 37.84
N SER A 12 -92.64 85.09 38.38
CA SER A 12 -93.47 86.17 37.79
C SER A 12 -93.90 87.25 38.82
N HIS A 13 -94.67 88.27 38.37
CA HIS A 13 -95.15 89.51 39.08
C HIS A 13 -94.10 90.65 39.12
N GLY A 14 -94.42 91.95 39.05
CA GLY A 14 -95.69 92.72 38.89
C GLY A 14 -95.37 94.22 38.60
N MET A 15 -96.23 95.25 38.69
CA MET A 15 -97.64 95.36 39.13
C MET A 15 -98.46 96.41 38.29
N SER A 16 -98.73 97.63 38.79
CA SER A 16 -99.69 98.63 38.24
C SER A 16 -99.38 100.08 38.66
N ASN A 17 -99.98 101.10 38.00
CA ASN A 17 -100.52 102.32 38.67
C ASN A 17 -101.39 103.19 37.74
N MET A 18 -102.27 104.02 38.33
CA MET A 18 -103.16 105.00 37.67
C MET A 18 -103.59 106.11 38.67
N PRO A 19 -103.72 107.38 38.22
CA PRO A 19 -104.68 108.35 38.76
C PRO A 19 -105.67 108.80 37.64
N VAL A 20 -106.99 108.85 37.86
CA VAL A 20 -107.81 109.83 38.62
C VAL A 20 -108.07 111.13 37.84
N ILE A 21 -109.33 111.60 37.93
CA ILE A 21 -109.96 112.64 37.12
C ILE A 21 -110.04 113.95 37.93
N GLU A 22 -109.94 115.09 37.25
CA GLU A 22 -110.56 116.36 37.69
C GLU A 22 -111.28 117.00 36.49
N ASP A 23 -112.25 117.87 36.77
CA ASP A 23 -113.28 118.36 35.85
C ASP A 23 -113.26 119.89 35.81
N ASP A 24 -113.28 120.50 34.62
CA ASP A 24 -113.37 121.95 34.46
C ASP A 24 -113.96 122.31 33.08
N THR A 25 -115.11 122.99 33.07
CA THR A 25 -115.92 123.18 31.85
C THR A 25 -115.67 124.53 31.18
N ALA A 26 -115.21 124.51 29.92
CA ALA A 26 -115.20 125.68 29.03
C ALA A 26 -115.73 125.29 27.64
N GLU A 27 -116.47 126.19 27.00
CA GLU A 27 -117.19 125.90 25.74
C GLU A 27 -116.25 125.79 24.53
N ILE A 28 -116.35 124.68 23.79
CA ILE A 28 -115.67 124.45 22.50
C ILE A 28 -116.68 124.61 21.36
N SER A 29 -116.28 125.30 20.29
CA SER A 29 -117.17 125.68 19.19
C SER A 29 -117.48 124.53 18.22
N LYS A 30 -118.60 124.66 17.50
CA LYS A 30 -119.27 123.61 16.73
C LYS A 30 -118.52 123.15 15.47
N GLU A 31 -117.51 123.90 15.05
CA GLU A 31 -116.71 123.65 13.86
C GLU A 31 -115.56 122.65 14.11
N GLU A 32 -114.88 122.71 15.26
CA GLU A 32 -113.69 121.88 15.54
C GLU A 32 -114.02 120.37 15.63
N MET A 33 -115.21 120.04 16.14
CA MET A 33 -115.69 118.66 16.23
C MET A 33 -115.85 117.96 14.86
N LYS A 34 -116.01 118.72 13.76
CA LYS A 34 -116.09 118.17 12.39
C LYS A 34 -114.72 117.82 11.80
N GLU A 35 -113.63 118.41 12.30
CA GLU A 35 -112.29 118.15 11.79
C GLU A 35 -111.78 116.79 12.27
N ILE A 36 -111.88 116.57 13.59
CA ILE A 36 -111.49 115.33 14.28
C ILE A 36 -112.20 114.11 13.66
N TYR A 37 -113.49 114.25 13.32
CA TYR A 37 -114.27 113.16 12.72
C TYR A 37 -113.82 112.79 11.30
N ARG A 38 -113.22 113.72 10.55
CA ARG A 38 -112.64 113.45 9.22
C ARG A 38 -111.27 112.77 9.33
N GLU A 39 -110.44 113.18 10.28
CA GLU A 39 -109.15 112.53 10.52
C GLU A 39 -109.29 111.08 11.00
N LEU A 40 -110.21 110.81 11.94
CA LEU A 40 -110.46 109.44 12.43
C LEU A 40 -110.86 108.47 11.31
N GLN A 41 -111.71 108.92 10.39
CA GLN A 41 -112.15 108.12 9.24
C GLN A 41 -110.97 107.81 8.30
N ALA A 42 -110.15 108.81 7.97
CA ALA A 42 -108.96 108.63 7.13
C ALA A 42 -107.91 107.70 7.77
N ILE A 43 -107.77 107.71 9.10
CA ILE A 43 -106.91 106.78 9.85
C ILE A 43 -107.48 105.36 9.81
N SER A 44 -108.79 105.18 10.01
CA SER A 44 -109.48 103.89 9.91
C SER A 44 -109.29 103.22 8.55
N ASP A 45 -109.47 103.98 7.46
CA ASP A 45 -109.36 103.42 6.11
C ASP A 45 -107.90 103.09 5.73
N LYS A 46 -106.92 103.87 6.21
CA LYS A 46 -105.49 103.51 6.11
C LYS A 46 -105.15 102.24 6.85
N LEU A 47 -105.59 102.10 8.11
CA LEU A 47 -105.37 100.90 8.92
C LEU A 47 -105.95 99.65 8.26
N ARG A 48 -107.13 99.78 7.62
CA ARG A 48 -107.75 98.67 6.88
C ARG A 48 -106.91 98.23 5.69
N GLU A 49 -106.37 99.17 4.92
CA GLU A 49 -105.55 98.86 3.75
C GLU A 49 -104.18 98.28 4.13
N GLU A 50 -103.53 98.81 5.17
CA GLU A 50 -102.27 98.29 5.68
C GLU A 50 -102.43 96.87 6.25
N ASN A 51 -103.56 96.56 6.89
CA ASN A 51 -103.89 95.23 7.39
C ASN A 51 -104.15 94.22 6.24
N ASN A 52 -104.81 94.65 5.15
CA ASN A 52 -104.93 93.83 3.92
C ASN A 52 -103.54 93.46 3.36
N ILE A 53 -102.64 94.44 3.25
CA ILE A 53 -101.27 94.26 2.76
C ILE A 53 -100.46 93.33 3.69
N LEU A 54 -100.63 93.44 5.01
CA LEU A 54 -100.00 92.55 5.99
C LEU A 54 -100.46 91.11 5.84
N HIS A 55 -101.76 90.84 5.71
CA HIS A 55 -102.28 89.49 5.48
C HIS A 55 -101.81 88.89 4.16
N GLU A 56 -101.73 89.68 3.07
CA GLU A 56 -101.20 89.18 1.80
C GLU A 56 -99.70 88.85 1.89
N ARG A 57 -98.93 89.63 2.67
CA ARG A 57 -97.53 89.34 3.02
C ARG A 57 -97.40 88.06 3.84
N GLU A 58 -98.24 87.88 4.85
CA GLU A 58 -98.27 86.69 5.71
C GLU A 58 -98.54 85.43 4.89
N ALA A 59 -99.55 85.46 4.01
CA ALA A 59 -99.88 84.34 3.13
C ALA A 59 -98.70 83.97 2.20
N LYS A 60 -98.04 84.97 1.60
CA LYS A 60 -96.85 84.78 0.75
C LYS A 60 -95.63 84.26 1.52
N LEU A 61 -95.45 84.66 2.78
CA LEU A 61 -94.44 84.10 3.67
C LEU A 61 -94.72 82.62 3.97
N LYS A 62 -95.95 82.29 4.35
CA LYS A 62 -96.37 80.95 4.75
C LYS A 62 -96.23 79.91 3.63
N GLU A 63 -96.57 80.28 2.39
CA GLU A 63 -96.34 79.42 1.23
C GLU A 63 -94.85 79.31 0.87
N ARG A 64 -94.07 80.38 1.06
CA ARG A 64 -92.61 80.32 0.89
C ARG A 64 -91.96 79.40 1.92
N GLU A 65 -92.39 79.42 3.18
CA GLU A 65 -91.95 78.49 4.22
C GLU A 65 -92.31 77.05 3.83
N ARG A 66 -93.56 76.78 3.43
CA ARG A 66 -94.01 75.45 2.98
C ARG A 66 -93.15 74.91 1.83
N MET A 67 -92.89 75.73 0.82
CA MET A 67 -92.01 75.36 -0.31
C MET A 67 -90.55 75.15 0.11
N LEU A 68 -90.06 75.89 1.11
CA LEU A 68 -88.70 75.75 1.63
C LEU A 68 -88.56 74.46 2.46
N THR A 69 -89.56 74.08 3.26
CA THR A 69 -89.62 72.77 3.94
C THR A 69 -89.60 71.61 2.95
N ILE A 70 -90.45 71.64 1.91
CA ILE A 70 -90.49 70.59 0.87
C ILE A 70 -89.14 70.50 0.13
N SER A 71 -88.52 71.64 -0.18
CA SER A 71 -87.20 71.68 -0.79
C SER A 71 -86.11 71.11 0.14
N GLN A 72 -86.17 71.40 1.44
CA GLN A 72 -85.26 70.86 2.45
C GLN A 72 -85.40 69.34 2.61
N GLU A 73 -86.61 68.80 2.68
CA GLU A 73 -86.88 67.37 2.75
C GLU A 73 -86.41 66.63 1.47
N SER A 74 -86.65 67.23 0.30
CA SER A 74 -86.13 66.74 -0.99
C SER A 74 -84.59 66.74 -1.02
N LEU A 75 -83.94 67.82 -0.57
CA LEU A 75 -82.47 67.90 -0.52
C LEU A 75 -81.87 66.89 0.47
N GLN A 76 -82.50 66.71 1.63
CA GLN A 76 -82.10 65.75 2.66
C GLN A 76 -82.22 64.31 2.15
N THR A 77 -83.35 63.94 1.55
CA THR A 77 -83.56 62.58 1.02
C THR A 77 -82.62 62.25 -0.13
N VAL A 78 -82.34 63.19 -1.05
CA VAL A 78 -81.33 63.02 -2.10
C VAL A 78 -79.92 62.87 -1.51
N THR A 79 -79.57 63.68 -0.50
CA THR A 79 -78.26 63.63 0.16
C THR A 79 -78.07 62.33 0.93
N ASP A 80 -79.07 61.88 1.68
CA ASP A 80 -79.06 60.60 2.38
C ASP A 80 -78.96 59.41 1.42
N HIS A 81 -79.64 59.46 0.26
CA HIS A 81 -79.49 58.41 -0.76
C HIS A 81 -78.08 58.39 -1.35
N GLN A 82 -77.52 59.56 -1.69
CA GLN A 82 -76.13 59.67 -2.16
C GLN A 82 -75.10 59.22 -1.12
N MET A 83 -75.31 59.54 0.16
CA MET A 83 -74.44 59.06 1.25
C MET A 83 -74.54 57.54 1.41
N ARG A 84 -75.74 56.97 1.45
CA ARG A 84 -75.94 55.50 1.55
C ARG A 84 -75.33 54.76 0.35
N SER A 85 -75.48 55.29 -0.86
CA SER A 85 -74.86 54.73 -2.07
C SER A 85 -73.33 54.76 -2.00
N LYS A 86 -72.74 55.89 -1.58
CA LYS A 86 -71.27 56.01 -1.39
C LYS A 86 -70.75 55.09 -0.29
N ILE A 87 -71.48 54.97 0.83
CA ILE A 87 -71.14 54.06 1.93
C ILE A 87 -71.18 52.61 1.43
N SER A 88 -72.28 52.17 0.82
CA SER A 88 -72.42 50.80 0.30
C SER A 88 -71.34 50.43 -0.73
N ALA A 89 -70.96 51.37 -1.62
CA ALA A 89 -69.88 51.14 -2.59
C ALA A 89 -68.49 51.08 -1.95
N LEU A 90 -68.26 51.82 -0.85
CA LEU A 90 -67.04 51.71 -0.05
C LEU A 90 -67.01 50.41 0.75
N GLU A 91 -68.14 49.98 1.33
CA GLU A 91 -68.29 48.72 2.06
C GLU A 91 -68.05 47.51 1.15
N GLU A 92 -68.61 47.50 -0.07
CA GLU A 92 -68.37 46.46 -1.07
C GLU A 92 -66.90 46.44 -1.53
N LYS A 93 -66.30 47.61 -1.77
CA LYS A 93 -64.88 47.71 -2.14
C LYS A 93 -63.99 47.20 -1.01
N PHE A 94 -64.15 47.69 0.22
CA PHE A 94 -63.32 47.26 1.34
C PHE A 94 -63.56 45.79 1.71
N GLY A 95 -64.80 45.29 1.60
CA GLY A 95 -65.10 43.88 1.81
C GLY A 95 -64.40 42.97 0.80
N SER A 96 -64.43 43.32 -0.49
CA SER A 96 -63.72 42.57 -1.53
C SER A 96 -62.19 42.68 -1.41
N GLU A 97 -61.66 43.85 -1.05
CA GLU A 97 -60.23 44.08 -0.78
C GLU A 97 -59.74 43.26 0.44
N ILE A 98 -60.53 43.20 1.52
CA ILE A 98 -60.26 42.35 2.70
C ILE A 98 -60.23 40.87 2.30
N VAL A 99 -61.23 40.36 1.58
CA VAL A 99 -61.27 38.94 1.17
C VAL A 99 -60.08 38.57 0.27
N GLN A 100 -59.64 39.47 -0.63
CA GLN A 100 -58.45 39.27 -1.45
C GLN A 100 -57.16 39.23 -0.60
N LEU A 101 -57.04 40.13 0.39
CA LEU A 101 -55.90 40.17 1.31
C LEU A 101 -55.87 38.94 2.22
N GLU A 102 -57.01 38.48 2.74
CA GLU A 102 -57.12 37.26 3.55
C GLU A 102 -56.73 36.01 2.76
N GLN A 103 -57.20 35.86 1.52
CA GLN A 103 -56.83 34.73 0.67
C GLN A 103 -55.34 34.77 0.32
N THR A 104 -54.80 35.96 -0.01
CA THR A 104 -53.36 36.15 -0.29
C THR A 104 -52.51 35.80 0.93
N LEU A 105 -52.90 36.24 2.13
CA LEU A 105 -52.23 35.91 3.39
C LEU A 105 -52.28 34.40 3.69
N LYS A 106 -53.44 33.77 3.47
CA LYS A 106 -53.65 32.32 3.64
C LYS A 106 -52.80 31.49 2.69
N GLU A 107 -52.60 31.94 1.45
CA GLU A 107 -51.67 31.33 0.50
C GLU A 107 -50.21 31.53 0.91
N LYS A 108 -49.82 32.75 1.32
CA LYS A 108 -48.46 33.04 1.81
C LYS A 108 -48.12 32.28 3.09
N LEU A 109 -49.09 32.04 3.98
CA LEU A 109 -48.91 31.18 5.15
C LEU A 109 -48.69 29.71 4.78
N LYS A 110 -49.43 29.17 3.81
CA LYS A 110 -49.19 27.82 3.25
C LYS A 110 -47.81 27.71 2.62
N GLU A 111 -47.43 28.70 1.80
CA GLU A 111 -46.13 28.74 1.14
C GLU A 111 -44.98 28.81 2.15
N ASN A 112 -45.09 29.67 3.18
CA ASN A 112 -44.10 29.81 4.24
C ASN A 112 -43.94 28.49 5.03
N LYS A 113 -45.05 27.81 5.37
CA LYS A 113 -45.01 26.48 6.00
C LYS A 113 -44.26 25.46 5.12
N ARG A 114 -44.60 25.36 3.82
CA ARG A 114 -43.91 24.48 2.85
C ARG A 114 -42.42 24.81 2.74
N LEU A 115 -42.05 26.09 2.69
CA LEU A 115 -40.65 26.52 2.63
C LEU A 115 -39.89 26.14 3.90
N LYS A 116 -40.51 26.21 5.08
CA LYS A 116 -39.93 25.76 6.35
C LYS A 116 -39.71 24.25 6.39
N GLU A 117 -40.67 23.46 5.91
CA GLU A 117 -40.56 21.99 5.81
C GLU A 117 -39.48 21.57 4.81
N ASN A 118 -39.39 22.24 3.65
CA ASN A 118 -38.30 22.05 2.69
C ASN A 118 -36.93 22.43 3.28
N PHE A 119 -36.84 23.53 4.05
CA PHE A 119 -35.61 23.98 4.68
C PHE A 119 -35.08 22.97 5.71
N GLU A 120 -35.93 22.46 6.59
CA GLU A 120 -35.53 21.43 7.56
C GLU A 120 -35.12 20.12 6.85
N THR A 121 -35.75 19.77 5.73
CA THR A 121 -35.35 18.60 4.91
C THR A 121 -33.96 18.81 4.29
N MET A 122 -33.69 19.97 3.68
CA MET A 122 -32.37 20.30 3.12
C MET A 122 -31.29 20.39 4.21
N LYS A 123 -31.63 20.87 5.40
CA LYS A 123 -30.74 20.91 6.57
C LYS A 123 -30.35 19.51 7.04
N GLN A 124 -31.32 18.59 7.18
CA GLN A 124 -31.05 17.19 7.51
C GLN A 124 -30.16 16.49 6.45
N ALA A 125 -30.42 16.73 5.16
CA ALA A 125 -29.58 16.20 4.08
C ALA A 125 -28.14 16.75 4.13
N ASN A 126 -27.97 18.06 4.36
CA ASN A 126 -26.65 18.67 4.54
C ASN A 126 -25.92 18.13 5.78
N ASP A 127 -26.61 17.92 6.90
CA ASP A 127 -26.01 17.38 8.13
C ASP A 127 -25.68 15.88 8.04
N ALA A 128 -26.34 15.14 7.13
CA ALA A 128 -25.93 13.79 6.75
C ALA A 128 -24.67 13.82 5.86
N LEU A 129 -24.65 14.65 4.81
CA LEU A 129 -23.51 14.79 3.90
C LEU A 129 -22.24 15.26 4.62
N LYS A 130 -22.33 16.17 5.60
CA LYS A 130 -21.19 16.56 6.45
C LYS A 130 -20.55 15.36 7.16
N LYS A 131 -21.37 14.49 7.77
CA LYS A 131 -20.89 13.29 8.47
C LYS A 131 -20.26 12.28 7.52
N GLU A 132 -20.83 12.13 6.32
CA GLU A 132 -20.23 11.28 5.28
C GLU A 132 -18.87 11.83 4.82
N ILE A 133 -18.77 13.14 4.59
CA ILE A 133 -17.51 13.83 4.28
C ILE A 133 -16.48 13.66 5.40
N GLU A 134 -16.86 13.79 6.67
CA GLU A 134 -15.99 13.56 7.83
C GLU A 134 -15.44 12.11 7.85
N VAL A 135 -16.31 11.11 7.64
CA VAL A 135 -15.93 9.69 7.60
C VAL A 135 -15.02 9.39 6.40
N LEU A 136 -15.33 9.92 5.21
CA LEU A 136 -14.50 9.77 4.01
C LEU A 136 -13.14 10.46 4.15
N THR A 137 -13.10 11.66 4.75
CA THR A 137 -11.85 12.39 5.04
C THR A 137 -10.98 11.62 6.03
N LEU A 138 -11.58 11.06 7.08
CA LEU A 138 -10.86 10.20 8.04
C LEU A 138 -10.35 8.91 7.38
N ARG A 139 -11.13 8.30 6.47
CA ARG A 139 -10.70 7.11 5.71
C ARG A 139 -9.56 7.44 4.76
N ASN A 140 -9.64 8.56 4.04
CA ASN A 140 -8.60 9.02 3.13
C ASN A 140 -7.30 9.34 3.87
N SER A 141 -7.35 10.05 5.01
CA SER A 141 -6.15 10.31 5.84
C SER A 141 -5.50 9.01 6.36
N LYS A 142 -6.28 7.95 6.64
CA LYS A 142 -5.74 6.63 7.01
C LYS A 142 -5.06 5.95 5.81
N LEU A 143 -5.68 5.98 4.64
CA LEU A 143 -5.13 5.40 3.40
C LEU A 143 -3.87 6.14 2.93
N GLU A 144 -3.85 7.47 3.02
CA GLU A 144 -2.69 8.32 2.72
C GLU A 144 -1.50 8.00 3.63
N LYS A 145 -1.72 7.90 4.94
CA LYS A 145 -0.67 7.50 5.91
C LYS A 145 -0.13 6.09 5.62
N MET A 146 -1.00 5.15 5.22
CA MET A 146 -0.59 3.81 4.82
C MET A 146 0.23 3.85 3.51
N SER A 147 -0.24 4.59 2.50
CA SER A 147 0.43 4.78 1.21
C SER A 147 1.83 5.38 1.40
N ASN A 148 1.95 6.46 2.17
CA ASN A 148 3.24 7.11 2.46
C ASN A 148 4.20 6.18 3.21
N SER A 149 3.70 5.34 4.12
CA SER A 149 4.52 4.33 4.81
C SER A 149 4.99 3.21 3.86
N LEU A 150 4.13 2.76 2.94
CA LEU A 150 4.48 1.77 1.91
C LEU A 150 5.48 2.34 0.90
N GLN A 151 5.30 3.59 0.46
CA GLN A 151 6.21 4.28 -0.45
C GLN A 151 7.60 4.45 0.16
N ALA A 152 7.70 4.86 1.43
CA ALA A 152 8.98 4.94 2.14
C ALA A 152 9.67 3.57 2.27
N ARG A 153 8.90 2.51 2.58
CA ARG A 153 9.42 1.13 2.61
C ARG A 153 9.90 0.67 1.22
N PHE A 154 9.15 0.97 0.16
CA PHE A 154 9.50 0.63 -1.21
C PHE A 154 10.81 1.31 -1.64
N VAL A 155 10.94 2.62 -1.43
CA VAL A 155 12.17 3.37 -1.75
C VAL A 155 13.37 2.82 -0.98
N ASN A 156 13.23 2.53 0.32
CA ASN A 156 14.32 1.97 1.12
C ASN A 156 14.73 0.56 0.64
N LEU A 157 13.78 -0.30 0.29
CA LEU A 157 14.04 -1.62 -0.29
C LEU A 157 14.72 -1.50 -1.66
N GLN A 158 14.22 -0.63 -2.53
CA GLN A 158 14.79 -0.38 -3.86
C GLN A 158 16.24 0.12 -3.76
N GLN A 159 16.50 1.11 -2.89
CA GLN A 159 17.86 1.60 -2.63
C GLN A 159 18.78 0.50 -2.09
N SER A 160 18.31 -0.33 -1.15
CA SER A 160 19.09 -1.45 -0.61
C SER A 160 19.45 -2.48 -1.68
N VAL A 161 18.50 -2.86 -2.55
CA VAL A 161 18.73 -3.80 -3.66
C VAL A 161 19.71 -3.20 -4.67
N VAL A 162 19.48 -1.97 -5.12
CA VAL A 162 20.37 -1.26 -6.06
C VAL A 162 21.79 -1.14 -5.49
N GLN A 163 21.95 -0.87 -4.19
CA GLN A 163 23.26 -0.78 -3.55
C GLN A 163 24.01 -2.11 -3.56
N VAL A 164 23.35 -3.24 -3.27
CA VAL A 164 23.99 -4.58 -3.28
C VAL A 164 24.49 -4.94 -4.68
N TYR A 165 23.69 -4.68 -5.71
CA TYR A 165 24.06 -4.96 -7.10
C TYR A 165 25.15 -3.99 -7.59
N SER A 166 25.01 -2.69 -7.33
CA SER A 166 25.98 -1.66 -7.68
C SER A 166 27.35 -1.91 -7.05
N THR A 167 27.40 -2.25 -5.75
CA THR A 167 28.63 -2.60 -5.04
C THR A 167 29.31 -3.82 -5.69
N THR A 168 28.53 -4.85 -6.02
CA THR A 168 29.04 -6.08 -6.66
C THR A 168 29.60 -5.81 -8.05
N VAL A 169 28.86 -5.08 -8.88
CA VAL A 169 29.29 -4.71 -10.25
C VAL A 169 30.50 -3.79 -10.21
N SER A 170 30.58 -2.86 -9.26
CA SER A 170 31.74 -1.98 -9.07
C SER A 170 33.02 -2.76 -8.76
N ILE A 171 32.97 -3.72 -7.83
CA ILE A 171 34.14 -4.56 -7.48
C ILE A 171 34.54 -5.46 -8.66
N LEU A 172 33.56 -6.00 -9.40
CA LEU A 172 33.81 -6.82 -10.59
C LEU A 172 34.43 -5.99 -11.73
N PHE A 173 33.94 -4.79 -12.01
CA PHE A 173 34.49 -3.91 -13.05
C PHE A 173 35.90 -3.44 -12.70
N ASP A 174 36.15 -3.01 -11.46
CA ASP A 174 37.49 -2.68 -10.96
C ASP A 174 38.47 -3.86 -11.13
N TRP A 175 38.06 -5.07 -10.73
CA TRP A 175 38.87 -6.28 -10.91
C TRP A 175 39.12 -6.61 -12.39
N ILE A 176 38.09 -6.56 -13.25
CA ILE A 176 38.23 -6.85 -14.69
C ILE A 176 39.12 -5.81 -15.39
N CYS A 177 39.01 -4.53 -15.04
CA CYS A 177 39.86 -3.47 -15.59
C CYS A 177 41.34 -3.71 -15.26
N GLU A 178 41.69 -3.91 -13.98
CA GLU A 178 43.09 -4.03 -13.56
C GLU A 178 43.71 -5.42 -13.81
N ALA A 179 42.96 -6.51 -13.63
CA ALA A 179 43.50 -7.87 -13.77
C ALA A 179 43.41 -8.46 -15.18
N HIS A 180 42.58 -7.90 -16.07
CA HIS A 180 42.36 -8.44 -17.41
C HIS A 180 42.54 -7.39 -18.50
N LEU A 181 41.70 -6.36 -18.57
CA LEU A 181 41.68 -5.43 -19.70
C LEU A 181 43.00 -4.65 -19.83
N ARG A 182 43.46 -4.04 -18.74
CA ARG A 182 44.75 -3.33 -18.68
C ARG A 182 45.92 -4.25 -19.04
N GLN A 183 45.96 -5.45 -18.44
CA GLN A 183 47.02 -6.44 -18.69
C GLN A 183 47.07 -6.93 -20.15
N SER A 184 45.92 -6.95 -20.84
CA SER A 184 45.85 -7.40 -22.24
C SER A 184 46.38 -6.40 -23.27
N LEU A 185 46.65 -5.14 -22.87
CA LEU A 185 47.02 -4.05 -23.79
C LEU A 185 48.36 -3.38 -23.46
N THR A 186 48.88 -3.47 -22.22
CA THR A 186 50.14 -2.79 -21.85
C THR A 186 51.34 -3.73 -21.79
N GLU A 187 52.15 -3.74 -22.85
CA GLU A 187 53.55 -4.21 -22.83
C GLU A 187 54.53 -3.14 -22.25
N LEU A 188 53.99 -1.96 -21.93
CA LEU A 188 54.72 -0.77 -21.47
C LEU A 188 55.31 -0.91 -20.05
N PRO A 189 56.35 -0.12 -19.69
CA PRO A 189 57.35 -0.52 -18.68
C PRO A 189 56.84 -0.60 -17.23
N ILE A 190 55.71 0.03 -16.89
CA ILE A 190 55.06 -0.15 -15.59
C ILE A 190 54.19 -1.40 -15.65
N LYS A 191 54.84 -2.57 -15.59
CA LYS A 191 54.14 -3.87 -15.53
C LYS A 191 53.12 -3.86 -14.37
N PRO A 192 51.82 -4.16 -14.62
CA PRO A 192 50.87 -4.42 -13.55
C PRO A 192 51.41 -5.53 -12.64
N VAL A 193 51.51 -5.27 -11.33
CA VAL A 193 52.22 -6.15 -10.40
C VAL A 193 51.56 -7.54 -10.38
N GLU A 194 52.36 -8.60 -10.37
CA GLU A 194 51.88 -10.00 -10.41
C GLU A 194 50.91 -10.35 -9.26
N THR A 195 50.89 -9.52 -8.20
CA THR A 195 49.84 -9.38 -7.18
C THR A 195 48.42 -9.62 -7.70
N TYR A 196 48.05 -9.13 -8.89
CA TYR A 196 46.69 -9.30 -9.43
C TYR A 196 46.27 -10.75 -9.69
N LYS A 197 47.23 -11.68 -9.79
CA LYS A 197 47.00 -13.13 -9.90
C LYS A 197 47.36 -13.89 -8.62
N SER A 198 47.79 -13.17 -7.57
CA SER A 198 48.13 -13.76 -6.28
C SER A 198 46.89 -14.22 -5.52
N LEU A 199 47.01 -15.33 -4.78
CA LEU A 199 45.92 -15.86 -3.98
C LEU A 199 45.33 -14.85 -2.97
N PRO A 200 46.13 -14.03 -2.23
CA PRO A 200 45.57 -13.03 -1.32
C PRO A 200 44.72 -11.96 -2.02
N PHE A 201 45.11 -11.50 -3.21
CA PHE A 201 44.33 -10.52 -3.96
C PHE A 201 43.00 -11.10 -4.46
N ILE A 202 43.03 -12.33 -4.99
CA ILE A 202 41.82 -13.03 -5.43
C ILE A 202 40.89 -13.27 -4.23
N GLN A 203 41.43 -13.69 -3.08
CA GLN A 203 40.65 -13.88 -1.85
C GLN A 203 40.02 -12.57 -1.34
N ASP A 204 40.71 -11.42 -1.40
CA ASP A 204 40.14 -10.12 -1.04
C ASP A 204 38.89 -9.77 -1.87
N LYS A 205 38.97 -9.89 -3.21
CA LYS A 205 37.83 -9.64 -4.11
C LYS A 205 36.69 -10.63 -3.84
N VAL A 206 37.01 -11.92 -3.69
CA VAL A 206 36.05 -12.99 -3.40
C VAL A 206 35.30 -12.78 -2.08
N VAL A 207 36.00 -12.43 -1.00
CA VAL A 207 35.41 -12.19 0.33
C VAL A 207 34.45 -10.99 0.29
N LYS A 208 34.71 -9.98 -0.54
CA LYS A 208 33.83 -8.80 -0.71
C LYS A 208 32.61 -9.08 -1.60
N ILE A 209 32.71 -9.98 -2.58
CA ILE A 209 31.61 -10.27 -3.53
C ILE A 209 30.63 -11.35 -3.00
N LEU A 210 31.14 -12.43 -2.40
CA LEU A 210 30.30 -13.56 -1.98
C LEU A 210 29.13 -13.22 -1.03
N PRO A 211 29.23 -12.27 -0.08
CA PRO A 211 28.10 -11.90 0.77
C PRO A 211 26.91 -11.35 -0.04
N ASN A 212 27.18 -10.46 -0.99
CA ASN A 212 26.18 -9.87 -1.86
C ASN A 212 25.52 -10.93 -2.77
N LEU A 213 26.30 -11.91 -3.22
CA LEU A 213 25.78 -13.00 -4.06
C LEU A 213 24.75 -13.89 -3.36
N VAL A 214 24.70 -13.95 -2.02
CA VAL A 214 23.60 -14.62 -1.31
C VAL A 214 22.26 -13.96 -1.62
N ASP A 215 22.22 -12.64 -1.52
CA ASP A 215 20.96 -11.90 -1.63
C ASP A 215 20.58 -11.69 -3.10
N ILE A 216 21.57 -11.53 -4.00
CA ILE A 216 21.38 -11.59 -5.46
C ILE A 216 20.84 -12.97 -5.91
N LEU A 217 21.30 -14.09 -5.34
CA LEU A 217 20.74 -15.42 -5.61
C LEU A 217 19.29 -15.55 -5.17
N ARG A 218 18.94 -15.00 -4.00
CA ARG A 218 17.56 -15.06 -3.48
C ARG A 218 16.60 -14.29 -4.41
N ASP A 219 16.98 -13.07 -4.78
CA ASP A 219 16.15 -12.19 -5.60
C ASP A 219 16.05 -12.70 -7.05
N ASN A 220 17.14 -13.23 -7.63
CA ASN A 220 17.14 -13.84 -8.98
C ASN A 220 16.80 -15.33 -9.00
N SER A 221 16.27 -15.91 -7.92
CA SER A 221 16.06 -17.37 -7.81
C SER A 221 15.22 -17.99 -8.94
N SER A 222 14.37 -17.20 -9.61
CA SER A 222 13.58 -17.60 -10.79
C SER A 222 14.22 -17.26 -12.15
N ASN A 223 15.29 -16.47 -12.21
CA ASN A 223 15.93 -16.05 -13.47
C ASN A 223 17.16 -16.92 -13.80
N ILE A 224 16.88 -18.10 -14.36
CA ILE A 224 17.89 -19.13 -14.65
C ILE A 224 18.95 -18.65 -15.66
N HIS A 225 18.66 -17.66 -16.52
CA HIS A 225 19.62 -17.12 -17.49
C HIS A 225 20.88 -16.52 -16.85
N CYS A 226 20.75 -15.87 -15.69
CA CYS A 226 21.90 -15.36 -14.92
C CYS A 226 22.48 -16.42 -13.96
N GLY A 227 21.79 -17.54 -13.76
CA GLY A 227 22.14 -18.56 -12.77
C GLY A 227 23.47 -19.25 -13.05
N LEU A 228 23.74 -19.65 -14.29
CA LEU A 228 24.95 -20.42 -14.60
C LEU A 228 26.26 -19.61 -14.36
N PRO A 229 26.45 -18.38 -14.91
CA PRO A 229 27.64 -17.58 -14.61
C PRO A 229 27.81 -17.25 -13.13
N CYS A 230 26.70 -17.03 -12.42
CA CYS A 230 26.71 -16.81 -10.96
C CYS A 230 27.22 -18.03 -10.21
N LEU A 231 26.71 -19.23 -10.51
CA LEU A 231 27.18 -20.49 -9.91
C LEU A 231 28.64 -20.80 -10.27
N GLN A 232 29.08 -20.48 -11.49
CA GLN A 232 30.49 -20.60 -11.89
C GLN A 232 31.40 -19.71 -11.06
N PHE A 233 31.06 -18.43 -10.92
CA PHE A 233 31.80 -17.49 -10.08
C PHE A 233 31.85 -17.96 -8.62
N ILE A 234 30.71 -18.38 -8.06
CA ILE A 234 30.60 -18.89 -6.68
C ILE A 234 31.48 -20.12 -6.48
N TYR A 235 31.42 -21.09 -7.38
CA TYR A 235 32.18 -22.33 -7.22
C TYR A 235 33.69 -22.10 -7.27
N TRP A 236 34.18 -21.32 -8.25
CA TRP A 236 35.61 -20.96 -8.33
C TRP A 236 36.06 -20.11 -7.13
N SER A 237 35.21 -19.19 -6.67
CA SER A 237 35.43 -18.43 -5.44
C SER A 237 35.61 -19.34 -4.21
N LEU A 238 34.76 -20.36 -4.06
CA LEU A 238 34.87 -21.32 -2.95
C LEU A 238 36.14 -22.17 -3.05
N LEU A 239 36.62 -22.52 -4.25
CA LEU A 239 37.91 -23.20 -4.41
C LEU A 239 39.11 -22.30 -4.07
N HIS A 240 39.05 -21.00 -4.36
CA HIS A 240 40.09 -20.06 -3.93
C HIS A 240 40.09 -19.80 -2.42
N LEU A 241 38.94 -19.88 -1.73
CA LEU A 241 38.90 -19.82 -0.26
C LEU A 241 39.59 -21.03 0.38
N ASP A 242 39.36 -22.25 -0.13
CA ASP A 242 39.99 -23.49 0.38
C ASP A 242 41.53 -23.47 0.29
N GLN A 243 42.11 -22.77 -0.69
CA GLN A 243 43.55 -22.81 -1.00
C GLN A 243 44.44 -22.05 -0.01
N GLY A 244 43.89 -21.17 0.83
CA GLY A 244 44.68 -20.28 1.69
C GLY A 244 44.15 -20.18 3.12
N GLN A 245 45.01 -20.45 4.10
CA GLN A 245 44.73 -20.30 5.54
C GLN A 245 44.78 -18.84 5.99
N SER A 246 44.03 -17.97 5.30
CA SER A 246 43.87 -16.57 5.70
C SER A 246 42.83 -16.45 6.82
N PRO A 247 43.04 -15.62 7.85
CA PRO A 247 41.99 -15.31 8.84
C PRO A 247 40.69 -14.79 8.18
N LEU A 248 40.81 -14.14 7.01
CA LEU A 248 39.67 -13.62 6.25
C LEU A 248 38.87 -14.72 5.53
N SER A 249 39.51 -15.81 5.07
CA SER A 249 38.78 -16.92 4.43
C SER A 249 38.05 -17.79 5.45
N LEU A 250 38.66 -18.01 6.63
CA LEU A 250 38.06 -18.78 7.73
C LEU A 250 36.73 -18.20 8.23
N ASN A 251 36.62 -16.87 8.30
CA ASN A 251 35.42 -16.18 8.77
C ASN A 251 34.20 -16.31 7.83
N MET A 252 34.37 -16.81 6.60
CA MET A 252 33.29 -16.87 5.60
C MET A 252 32.29 -18.02 5.79
N SER A 253 32.47 -18.90 6.79
CA SER A 253 31.63 -20.10 7.00
C SER A 253 30.11 -19.82 7.00
N THR A 254 29.67 -18.73 7.66
CA THR A 254 28.24 -18.33 7.66
C THR A 254 27.76 -17.92 6.27
N THR A 255 28.59 -17.21 5.50
CA THR A 255 28.27 -16.77 4.14
C THR A 255 28.24 -17.95 3.17
N THR A 256 29.23 -18.83 3.20
CA THR A 256 29.26 -20.01 2.33
C THR A 256 28.11 -20.96 2.63
N ARG A 257 27.76 -21.17 3.91
CA ARG A 257 26.55 -21.91 4.29
C ARG A 257 25.27 -21.24 3.80
N ARG A 258 25.14 -19.91 3.91
CA ARG A 258 24.00 -19.15 3.35
C ARG A 258 23.88 -19.33 1.83
N ILE A 259 24.99 -19.32 1.08
CA ILE A 259 24.98 -19.61 -0.37
C ILE A 259 24.45 -21.02 -0.64
N GLY A 260 24.94 -22.03 0.09
CA GLY A 260 24.44 -23.40 0.00
C GLY A 260 22.95 -23.52 0.32
N GLU A 261 22.47 -22.81 1.35
CA GLU A 261 21.06 -22.75 1.73
C GLU A 261 20.19 -22.17 0.61
N GLU A 262 20.56 -21.04 -0.02
CA GLU A 262 19.75 -20.44 -1.09
C GLU A 262 19.78 -21.25 -2.40
N ILE A 263 20.86 -22.01 -2.68
CA ILE A 263 20.96 -22.89 -3.86
C ILE A 263 20.12 -24.17 -3.66
N TYR A 264 20.21 -24.79 -2.47
CA TYR A 264 19.51 -26.04 -2.18
C TYR A 264 18.04 -25.82 -1.80
N TYR A 265 17.69 -24.71 -1.16
CA TYR A 265 16.34 -24.45 -0.67
C TYR A 265 16.07 -22.93 -0.62
N PRO A 266 15.88 -22.27 -1.79
CA PRO A 266 15.81 -20.82 -1.89
C PRO A 266 14.74 -20.25 -0.98
N LYS A 267 15.16 -19.47 0.01
CA LYS A 267 14.26 -18.83 0.97
C LYS A 267 13.44 -17.79 0.23
N SER A 268 12.18 -17.62 0.62
CA SER A 268 11.40 -16.49 0.14
C SER A 268 12.15 -15.20 0.47
N SER A 269 12.46 -14.37 -0.53
CA SER A 269 12.74 -12.96 -0.28
C SER A 269 11.54 -12.42 0.49
N LYS A 270 11.78 -11.75 1.64
CA LYS A 270 10.73 -11.47 2.62
C LYS A 270 9.64 -10.63 1.97
N VAL A 271 8.52 -11.25 1.61
CA VAL A 271 7.30 -10.53 1.26
C VAL A 271 6.98 -9.67 2.48
N PRO A 272 7.04 -8.32 2.38
CA PRO A 272 6.82 -7.48 3.55
C PRO A 272 5.37 -7.66 4.04
N ASP A 273 5.06 -7.22 5.25
CA ASP A 273 3.75 -7.43 5.90
C ASP A 273 2.52 -6.78 5.20
N VAL A 274 2.64 -6.41 3.93
CA VAL A 274 1.57 -5.99 3.02
C VAL A 274 0.42 -7.02 2.98
N GLU A 275 0.71 -8.33 2.89
CA GLU A 275 -0.35 -9.35 2.94
C GLU A 275 -1.13 -9.31 4.26
N LYS A 276 -0.45 -9.02 5.39
CA LYS A 276 -1.10 -8.85 6.71
C LYS A 276 -1.88 -7.54 6.83
N MET A 277 -1.48 -6.47 6.12
CA MET A 277 -2.22 -5.21 6.08
C MET A 277 -3.48 -5.27 5.19
N ILE A 278 -3.46 -6.11 4.15
CA ILE A 278 -4.58 -6.24 3.19
C ILE A 278 -5.67 -7.21 3.71
N GLY A 279 -5.37 -8.04 4.72
CA GLY A 279 -6.32 -9.00 5.29
C GLY A 279 -6.44 -10.29 4.48
N SER A 280 -5.53 -10.52 3.53
CA SER A 280 -5.39 -11.80 2.83
C SER A 280 -5.05 -12.91 3.82
N SER A 281 -5.68 -14.10 3.69
CA SER A 281 -5.44 -15.22 4.60
C SER A 281 -3.99 -15.73 4.50
N ALA A 282 -3.14 -15.30 5.44
CA ALA A 282 -1.71 -15.58 5.49
C ALA A 282 -1.39 -17.02 5.97
N THR A 283 -1.94 -18.03 5.28
CA THR A 283 -1.89 -19.44 5.68
C THR A 283 -1.42 -20.41 4.59
N LEU A 284 -1.03 -19.93 3.39
CA LEU A 284 -0.69 -20.79 2.24
C LEU A 284 0.63 -20.51 1.52
N ASN A 285 1.31 -19.38 1.80
CA ASN A 285 2.50 -18.93 1.05
C ASN A 285 3.87 -19.19 1.73
N GLU A 286 3.92 -19.93 2.85
CA GLU A 286 5.19 -20.56 3.32
C GLU A 286 5.57 -21.82 2.52
N LYS A 287 5.10 -21.93 1.27
CA LYS A 287 5.81 -22.72 0.24
C LYS A 287 7.09 -21.94 -0.09
N ILE A 288 8.24 -22.28 0.49
CA ILE A 288 8.77 -23.64 0.36
C ILE A 288 9.09 -23.89 -1.11
N LYS A 289 9.65 -22.88 -1.80
CA LYS A 289 10.09 -22.95 -3.20
C LYS A 289 10.88 -24.24 -3.40
N GLU A 290 10.56 -24.93 -4.49
CA GLU A 290 11.30 -26.11 -4.91
C GLU A 290 12.80 -25.79 -5.08
N PRO A 291 13.69 -26.79 -5.01
CA PRO A 291 15.13 -26.57 -5.15
C PRO A 291 15.50 -26.25 -6.61
N LEU A 292 15.19 -25.03 -7.07
CA LEU A 292 15.16 -24.61 -8.48
C LEU A 292 16.46 -24.89 -9.23
N PHE A 293 17.61 -24.67 -8.59
CA PHE A 293 18.91 -24.94 -9.18
C PHE A 293 19.21 -26.44 -9.29
N MET A 294 18.88 -27.23 -8.26
CA MET A 294 19.03 -28.70 -8.25
C MET A 294 18.03 -29.40 -9.19
N ARG A 295 16.87 -28.79 -9.47
CA ARG A 295 15.86 -29.28 -10.41
C ARG A 295 15.88 -28.59 -11.78
N SER A 296 16.90 -27.78 -12.06
CA SER A 296 17.04 -27.07 -13.34
C SER A 296 17.05 -28.05 -14.51
N THR A 297 16.43 -27.69 -15.63
CA THR A 297 16.49 -28.47 -16.88
C THR A 297 17.92 -28.54 -17.43
N ASN A 298 18.77 -27.57 -17.10
CA ASN A 298 20.16 -27.53 -17.51
C ASN A 298 21.05 -28.40 -16.60
N ASN A 299 21.61 -29.47 -17.16
CA ASN A 299 22.52 -30.43 -16.49
C ASN A 299 23.72 -29.75 -15.82
N HIS A 300 24.31 -28.76 -16.48
CA HIS A 300 25.47 -28.01 -15.97
C HIS A 300 25.09 -27.24 -14.71
N ILE A 301 23.90 -26.63 -14.67
CA ILE A 301 23.38 -25.97 -13.46
C ILE A 301 23.16 -27.00 -12.34
N ARG A 302 22.54 -28.16 -12.61
CA ARG A 302 22.32 -29.20 -11.58
C ARG A 302 23.63 -29.73 -11.00
N LEU A 303 24.59 -30.08 -11.86
CA LEU A 303 25.90 -30.59 -11.47
C LEU A 303 26.65 -29.57 -10.61
N LEU A 304 26.75 -28.32 -11.07
CA LEU A 304 27.51 -27.27 -10.39
C LEU A 304 26.86 -26.88 -9.05
N SER A 305 25.53 -26.82 -9.00
CA SER A 305 24.78 -26.61 -7.75
C SER A 305 25.02 -27.75 -6.76
N THR A 306 25.04 -28.99 -7.24
CA THR A 306 25.34 -30.18 -6.43
C THR A 306 26.75 -30.11 -5.83
N LEU A 307 27.75 -29.68 -6.61
CA LEU A 307 29.12 -29.48 -6.12
C LEU A 307 29.23 -28.33 -5.11
N ILE A 308 28.52 -27.22 -5.32
CA ILE A 308 28.47 -26.11 -4.35
C ILE A 308 27.82 -26.58 -3.04
N VAL A 309 26.70 -27.32 -3.09
CA VAL A 309 26.05 -27.90 -1.92
C VAL A 309 27.00 -28.83 -1.15
N LEU A 310 27.70 -29.72 -1.85
CA LEU A 310 28.73 -30.60 -1.25
C LEU A 310 29.94 -29.85 -0.67
N LYS A 311 30.19 -28.59 -1.07
CA LYS A 311 31.22 -27.71 -0.48
C LYS A 311 30.73 -26.83 0.67
N THR A 312 29.42 -26.65 0.85
CA THR A 312 28.85 -25.57 1.70
C THR A 312 27.92 -26.05 2.82
N LEU A 313 27.28 -27.21 2.67
CA LEU A 313 26.30 -27.71 3.64
C LEU A 313 26.79 -28.99 4.34
N SER A 314 26.66 -29.03 5.66
CA SER A 314 27.07 -30.14 6.53
C SER A 314 25.92 -31.09 6.92
N ARG A 315 24.69 -30.81 6.46
CA ARG A 315 23.49 -31.60 6.76
C ARG A 315 23.52 -32.97 6.07
N ALA A 316 23.46 -34.04 6.86
CA ALA A 316 23.63 -35.41 6.36
C ALA A 316 22.59 -35.84 5.31
N ASP A 317 21.33 -35.42 5.49
CA ASP A 317 20.22 -35.67 4.56
C ASP A 317 20.42 -34.92 3.22
N VAL A 318 20.93 -33.69 3.29
CA VAL A 318 21.23 -32.86 2.12
C VAL A 318 22.43 -33.39 1.35
N ILE A 319 23.50 -33.78 2.05
CA ILE A 319 24.70 -34.41 1.47
C ILE A 319 24.33 -35.71 0.76
N ALA A 320 23.50 -36.56 1.37
CA ALA A 320 23.04 -37.81 0.76
C ALA A 320 22.26 -37.57 -0.55
N GLN A 321 21.37 -36.58 -0.58
CA GLN A 321 20.65 -36.19 -1.79
C GLN A 321 21.58 -35.62 -2.87
N ALA A 322 22.57 -34.80 -2.49
CA ALA A 322 23.55 -34.26 -3.41
C ALA A 322 24.42 -35.37 -4.04
N PHE A 323 24.89 -36.34 -3.24
CA PHE A 323 25.59 -37.52 -3.78
C PHE A 323 24.72 -38.35 -4.73
N ASN A 324 23.44 -38.57 -4.41
CA ASN A 324 22.51 -39.29 -5.29
C ASN A 324 22.27 -38.54 -6.62
N MET A 325 22.18 -37.21 -6.59
CA MET A 325 22.07 -36.39 -7.81
C MET A 325 23.36 -36.45 -8.63
N LEU A 326 24.54 -36.31 -8.01
CA LEU A 326 25.82 -36.41 -8.70
C LEU A 326 26.00 -37.77 -9.38
N LYS A 327 25.65 -38.86 -8.70
CA LYS A 327 25.67 -40.24 -9.23
C LYS A 327 24.76 -40.42 -10.44
N LEU A 328 23.64 -39.68 -10.50
CA LEU A 328 22.71 -39.66 -11.64
C LEU A 328 23.27 -38.85 -12.83
N GLU A 329 23.76 -37.63 -12.59
CA GLU A 329 24.33 -36.78 -13.65
C GLU A 329 25.52 -37.47 -14.33
N LEU A 330 26.45 -38.06 -13.55
CA LEU A 330 27.66 -38.74 -14.05
C LEU A 330 27.42 -40.03 -14.86
N LYS A 331 26.17 -40.33 -15.21
CA LYS A 331 25.84 -41.29 -16.29
C LYS A 331 26.04 -40.68 -17.68
N SER A 332 26.07 -39.35 -17.80
CA SER A 332 26.35 -38.62 -19.04
C SER A 332 27.84 -38.32 -19.16
N GLU A 333 28.42 -38.58 -20.34
CA GLU A 333 29.81 -38.24 -20.62
C GLU A 333 30.08 -36.73 -20.53
N HIS A 334 29.12 -35.87 -20.90
CA HIS A 334 29.23 -34.42 -20.70
C HIS A 334 29.21 -34.01 -19.22
N ALA A 335 28.55 -34.78 -18.34
CA ALA A 335 28.67 -34.54 -16.90
C ALA A 335 30.04 -34.95 -16.36
N LYS A 336 30.68 -35.99 -16.94
CA LYS A 336 32.08 -36.38 -16.62
C LYS A 336 33.07 -35.30 -17.09
N GLU A 337 32.87 -34.74 -18.29
CA GLU A 337 33.61 -33.58 -18.79
C GLU A 337 33.54 -32.40 -17.80
N LEU A 338 32.32 -31.99 -17.44
CA LEU A 338 32.10 -30.88 -16.50
C LEU A 338 32.67 -31.19 -15.09
N PHE A 339 32.59 -32.43 -14.61
CA PHE A 339 33.20 -32.84 -13.35
C PHE A 339 34.72 -32.60 -13.33
N LEU A 340 35.40 -32.89 -14.44
CA LEU A 340 36.84 -32.62 -14.59
C LEU A 340 37.13 -31.14 -14.75
N TYR A 341 36.35 -30.43 -15.56
CA TYR A 341 36.44 -28.97 -15.73
C TYR A 341 36.35 -28.24 -14.38
N TYR A 342 35.43 -28.64 -13.50
CA TYR A 342 35.28 -28.08 -12.14
C TYR A 342 36.22 -28.71 -11.09
N GLN A 343 37.20 -29.52 -11.48
CA GLN A 343 38.15 -30.18 -10.57
C GLN A 343 37.47 -30.97 -9.42
N ALA A 344 36.27 -31.49 -9.69
CA ALA A 344 35.34 -31.98 -8.67
C ALA A 344 35.88 -33.16 -7.86
N THR A 345 36.89 -33.89 -8.37
CA THR A 345 37.71 -34.86 -7.64
C THR A 345 38.08 -34.34 -6.24
N ASN A 346 38.53 -33.09 -6.12
CA ASN A 346 38.91 -32.49 -4.83
C ASN A 346 37.72 -32.29 -3.87
N VAL A 347 36.51 -32.07 -4.38
CA VAL A 347 35.28 -31.99 -3.57
C VAL A 347 34.95 -33.36 -2.99
N ILE A 348 35.05 -34.41 -3.80
CA ILE A 348 34.72 -35.79 -3.39
C ILE A 348 35.76 -36.34 -2.39
N LEU A 349 37.05 -36.02 -2.59
CA LEU A 349 38.13 -36.42 -1.67
C LEU A 349 37.91 -35.94 -0.22
N ASN A 350 37.24 -34.80 0.00
CA ASN A 350 36.90 -34.36 1.35
C ASN A 350 36.03 -35.38 2.11
N TYR A 351 35.17 -36.13 1.42
CA TYR A 351 34.28 -37.14 2.02
C TYR A 351 34.95 -38.51 2.27
N LEU A 352 36.23 -38.65 1.95
CA LEU A 352 37.06 -39.81 2.35
C LEU A 352 37.71 -39.64 3.73
N LYS A 353 37.58 -38.47 4.36
CA LYS A 353 38.10 -38.19 5.72
C LYS A 353 37.27 -38.95 6.78
N PRO A 354 37.86 -39.48 7.87
CA PRO A 354 37.14 -40.27 8.88
C PRO A 354 35.89 -39.61 9.49
N ILE A 355 35.87 -38.28 9.61
CA ILE A 355 34.70 -37.51 10.07
C ILE A 355 33.45 -37.68 9.17
N HIS A 356 33.65 -38.03 7.90
CA HIS A 356 32.59 -38.26 6.92
C HIS A 356 32.34 -39.75 6.61
N LYS A 357 32.70 -40.67 7.53
CA LYS A 357 32.62 -42.14 7.33
C LYS A 357 31.31 -42.67 6.74
N ALA A 358 30.17 -42.01 7.01
CA ALA A 358 28.86 -42.38 6.46
C ALA A 358 28.74 -42.16 4.94
N PHE A 359 29.54 -41.26 4.36
CA PHE A 359 29.55 -40.92 2.93
C PHE A 359 30.72 -41.53 2.16
N THR A 360 31.69 -42.12 2.85
CA THR A 360 32.92 -42.64 2.24
C THR A 360 32.66 -43.74 1.19
N SER A 361 31.66 -44.61 1.38
CA SER A 361 31.31 -45.64 0.37
C SER A 361 30.71 -45.02 -0.90
N VAL A 362 29.78 -44.04 -0.79
CA VAL A 362 29.22 -43.34 -1.96
C VAL A 362 30.24 -42.40 -2.63
N ALA A 363 31.14 -41.76 -1.87
CA ALA A 363 32.25 -40.98 -2.42
C ALA A 363 33.20 -41.86 -3.25
N MET A 364 33.51 -43.08 -2.79
CA MET A 364 34.27 -44.05 -3.57
C MET A 364 33.50 -44.60 -4.79
N GLU A 365 32.17 -44.66 -4.76
CA GLU A 365 31.37 -44.99 -5.95
C GLU A 365 31.43 -43.88 -7.00
N ILE A 366 31.38 -42.60 -6.63
CA ILE A 366 31.56 -41.48 -7.55
C ILE A 366 32.96 -41.53 -8.21
N LEU A 367 34.01 -41.76 -7.42
CA LEU A 367 35.38 -41.88 -7.95
C LEU A 367 35.54 -43.10 -8.86
N LEU A 368 34.86 -44.22 -8.57
CA LEU A 368 34.84 -45.37 -9.48
C LEU A 368 34.03 -45.11 -10.75
N GLN A 369 32.93 -44.36 -10.67
CA GLN A 369 32.09 -43.97 -11.82
C GLN A 369 32.84 -43.06 -12.80
N MET A 370 33.79 -42.26 -12.32
CA MET A 370 34.74 -41.52 -13.17
C MET A 370 35.89 -42.40 -13.71
N ALA A 371 36.15 -43.55 -13.08
CA ALA A 371 37.18 -44.52 -13.49
C ALA A 371 36.66 -45.62 -14.44
N THR A 372 35.38 -45.61 -14.82
CA THR A 372 34.83 -46.53 -15.84
C THR A 372 35.41 -46.23 -17.21
N ASP A 373 35.17 -47.12 -18.18
CA ASP A 373 35.45 -46.78 -19.57
C ASP A 373 34.67 -45.53 -20.01
N SER A 374 35.35 -44.64 -20.73
CA SER A 374 34.95 -43.25 -21.01
C SER A 374 36.09 -42.51 -21.75
N PRO A 375 35.80 -41.62 -22.72
CA PRO A 375 36.80 -40.67 -23.26
C PRO A 375 37.47 -39.81 -22.18
N PHE A 376 36.82 -39.61 -21.03
CA PHE A 376 37.30 -38.80 -19.92
C PHE A 376 38.11 -39.59 -18.87
N GLN A 377 38.22 -40.93 -18.99
CA GLN A 377 38.91 -41.79 -18.00
C GLN A 377 40.38 -41.37 -17.78
N GLN A 378 41.11 -41.06 -18.85
CA GLN A 378 42.54 -40.70 -18.75
C GLN A 378 42.73 -39.38 -18.01
N MET A 379 41.96 -38.34 -18.38
CA MET A 379 41.95 -37.05 -17.70
C MET A 379 41.49 -37.15 -16.24
N PHE A 380 40.61 -38.11 -15.90
CA PHE A 380 40.29 -38.40 -14.50
C PHE A 380 41.48 -38.95 -13.70
N PHE A 381 42.24 -39.90 -14.25
CA PHE A 381 43.45 -40.39 -13.57
C PHE A 381 44.54 -39.32 -13.47
N GLU A 382 44.65 -38.43 -14.45
CA GLU A 382 45.50 -37.23 -14.37
C GLU A 382 45.01 -36.28 -13.27
N SER A 383 43.70 -36.05 -13.13
CA SER A 383 43.11 -35.28 -12.01
C SER A 383 43.38 -35.90 -10.64
N CYS A 384 43.63 -37.22 -10.58
CA CYS A 384 44.03 -37.95 -9.37
C CYS A 384 45.55 -38.03 -9.16
N SER A 385 46.37 -37.58 -10.11
CA SER A 385 47.84 -37.71 -10.09
C SER A 385 48.51 -36.59 -9.28
N ASN A 386 48.01 -36.34 -8.06
CA ASN A 386 48.43 -35.24 -7.19
C ASN A 386 48.46 -35.63 -5.70
N GLU A 387 49.13 -34.81 -4.88
CA GLU A 387 49.27 -35.06 -3.44
C GLU A 387 47.97 -35.19 -2.67
N ASN A 388 46.94 -34.40 -2.96
CA ASN A 388 45.68 -34.42 -2.22
C ASN A 388 44.97 -35.77 -2.37
N PHE A 389 44.98 -36.35 -3.59
CA PHE A 389 44.48 -37.69 -3.82
C PHE A 389 45.28 -38.74 -3.05
N PHE A 390 46.60 -38.78 -3.22
CA PHE A 390 47.43 -39.82 -2.60
C PHE A 390 47.46 -39.74 -1.07
N ARG A 391 47.42 -38.53 -0.50
CA ARG A 391 47.26 -38.28 0.95
C ARG A 391 45.92 -38.79 1.46
N SER A 392 44.83 -38.52 0.74
CA SER A 392 43.48 -38.98 1.10
C SER A 392 43.35 -40.50 0.99
N ALA A 393 43.89 -41.10 -0.08
CA ALA A 393 43.95 -42.55 -0.24
C ALA A 393 44.76 -43.21 0.88
N ALA A 394 45.95 -42.69 1.20
CA ALA A 394 46.80 -43.24 2.25
C ALA A 394 46.21 -43.08 3.68
N LEU A 395 45.37 -42.07 3.91
CA LEU A 395 44.57 -41.94 5.14
C LEU A 395 43.43 -42.97 5.16
N LEU A 396 42.74 -43.15 4.04
CA LEU A 396 41.61 -44.08 3.91
C LEU A 396 42.05 -45.54 4.10
N ILE A 397 43.18 -45.95 3.50
CA ILE A 397 43.76 -47.30 3.66
C ILE A 397 44.08 -47.62 5.13
N ARG A 398 44.53 -46.62 5.92
CA ARG A 398 44.85 -46.78 7.35
C ARG A 398 43.63 -46.69 8.28
N THR A 399 42.46 -46.33 7.75
CA THR A 399 41.24 -46.19 8.55
C THR A 399 40.55 -47.55 8.66
N PRO A 400 40.17 -48.03 9.85
CA PRO A 400 39.37 -49.25 9.97
C PRO A 400 37.98 -49.02 9.36
N LEU A 401 37.71 -49.68 8.23
CA LEU A 401 36.50 -49.50 7.43
C LEU A 401 35.49 -50.65 7.66
N PRO A 402 34.18 -50.36 7.81
CA PRO A 402 33.16 -51.38 8.01
C PRO A 402 32.69 -52.06 6.70
N ASP A 403 33.03 -51.49 5.54
CA ASP A 403 32.65 -51.99 4.21
C ASP A 403 33.93 -52.24 3.40
N ILE A 404 34.31 -53.51 3.22
CA ILE A 404 35.51 -53.91 2.46
C ILE A 404 35.44 -53.44 1.00
N LYS A 405 34.23 -53.23 0.44
CA LYS A 405 34.06 -52.75 -0.94
C LYS A 405 34.60 -51.34 -1.11
N VAL A 406 34.72 -50.53 -0.04
CA VAL A 406 35.41 -49.23 -0.09
C VAL A 406 36.88 -49.43 -0.51
N MET A 407 37.54 -50.45 0.08
CA MET A 407 38.93 -50.80 -0.23
C MET A 407 39.08 -51.47 -1.58
N GLU A 408 38.14 -52.33 -1.98
CA GLU A 408 38.12 -52.91 -3.33
C GLU A 408 38.03 -51.81 -4.41
N ARG A 409 37.06 -50.88 -4.29
CA ARG A 409 36.89 -49.74 -5.20
C ARG A 409 38.15 -48.87 -5.25
N LEU A 410 38.78 -48.59 -4.10
CA LEU A 410 40.03 -47.82 -4.03
C LEU A 410 41.20 -48.56 -4.70
N SER A 411 41.29 -49.88 -4.51
CA SER A 411 42.34 -50.71 -5.09
C SER A 411 42.33 -50.71 -6.61
N ILE A 412 41.15 -50.63 -7.26
CA ILE A 412 41.02 -50.51 -8.72
C ILE A 412 41.65 -49.19 -9.21
N ILE A 413 41.34 -48.08 -8.55
CA ILE A 413 41.85 -46.75 -8.92
C ILE A 413 43.37 -46.68 -8.69
N LEU A 414 43.86 -47.18 -7.55
CA LEU A 414 45.30 -47.25 -7.27
C LEU A 414 46.03 -48.21 -8.24
N GLN A 415 45.41 -49.32 -8.65
CA GLN A 415 45.96 -50.22 -9.66
C GLN A 415 46.15 -49.49 -11.01
N LYS A 416 45.17 -48.70 -11.45
CA LYS A 416 45.29 -47.86 -12.66
C LYS A 416 46.39 -46.80 -12.48
N LEU A 417 46.38 -46.04 -11.39
CA LEU A 417 47.37 -44.98 -11.11
C LEU A 417 48.81 -45.52 -10.98
N SER A 418 49.01 -46.74 -10.49
CA SER A 418 50.32 -47.38 -10.35
C SER A 418 51.03 -47.68 -11.68
N LYS A 419 50.29 -47.68 -12.81
CA LYS A 419 50.85 -47.82 -14.16
C LYS A 419 51.48 -46.52 -14.67
N LEU A 420 51.08 -45.37 -14.12
CA LEU A 420 51.62 -44.06 -14.49
C LEU A 420 52.97 -43.84 -13.80
N LYS A 421 54.06 -43.84 -14.59
CA LYS A 421 55.44 -43.73 -14.07
C LYS A 421 55.66 -42.49 -13.18
N SER A 422 54.99 -41.38 -13.50
CA SER A 422 55.00 -40.11 -12.75
C SER A 422 54.47 -40.22 -11.31
N ASN A 423 53.60 -41.21 -11.03
CA ASN A 423 52.97 -41.36 -9.72
C ASN A 423 53.77 -42.19 -8.72
N ARG A 424 54.85 -42.87 -9.14
CA ARG A 424 55.71 -43.71 -8.27
C ARG A 424 56.12 -42.98 -6.98
N ARG A 425 56.61 -41.74 -7.13
CA ARG A 425 56.97 -40.84 -6.02
C ARG A 425 55.86 -40.65 -4.98
N PHE A 426 54.58 -40.69 -5.37
CA PHE A 426 53.47 -40.51 -4.43
C PHE A 426 53.13 -41.80 -3.67
N PHE A 427 53.25 -42.98 -4.30
CA PHE A 427 53.15 -44.27 -3.61
C PHE A 427 54.26 -44.44 -2.56
N GLU A 428 55.45 -43.91 -2.85
CA GLU A 428 56.60 -43.87 -1.95
C GLU A 428 56.40 -42.83 -0.82
N THR A 429 56.16 -41.56 -1.16
CA THR A 429 56.01 -40.44 -0.21
C THR A 429 54.90 -40.68 0.81
N TYR A 430 53.74 -41.18 0.37
CA TYR A 430 52.60 -41.48 1.26
C TYR A 430 52.65 -42.90 1.86
N THR A 431 53.78 -43.59 1.66
CA THR A 431 54.14 -44.93 2.15
C THR A 431 53.12 -46.04 1.84
N ILE A 432 52.28 -45.83 0.82
CA ILE A 432 51.20 -46.74 0.40
C ILE A 432 51.72 -48.15 0.12
N VAL A 433 52.93 -48.27 -0.43
CA VAL A 433 53.61 -49.57 -0.67
C VAL A 433 53.71 -50.40 0.61
N ALA A 434 54.12 -49.79 1.73
CA ALA A 434 54.31 -50.50 3.00
C ALA A 434 52.96 -50.99 3.54
N ILE A 435 51.94 -50.12 3.55
CA ILE A 435 50.58 -50.49 3.98
C ILE A 435 50.02 -51.62 3.11
N ILE A 436 50.25 -51.60 1.80
CA ILE A 436 49.82 -52.66 0.88
C ILE A 436 50.54 -53.99 1.17
N GLN A 437 51.83 -53.96 1.53
CA GLN A 437 52.53 -55.17 1.96
C GLN A 437 51.98 -55.68 3.30
N GLU A 438 51.77 -54.82 4.29
CA GLU A 438 51.18 -55.17 5.60
C GLU A 438 49.76 -55.76 5.45
N MET A 439 48.92 -55.17 4.59
CA MET A 439 47.60 -55.70 4.23
C MET A 439 47.67 -57.07 3.57
N LEU A 440 48.69 -57.35 2.74
CA LEU A 440 48.87 -58.65 2.09
C LEU A 440 49.48 -59.73 3.01
N VAL A 441 50.05 -59.33 4.16
CA VAL A 441 50.51 -60.25 5.22
C VAL A 441 49.38 -60.55 6.21
N SER A 442 48.61 -59.53 6.60
CA SER A 442 47.48 -59.67 7.54
C SER A 442 46.18 -60.18 6.90
N GLY A 443 46.00 -59.94 5.59
CA GLY A 443 44.81 -60.32 4.84
C GLY A 443 44.85 -61.77 4.35
N GLY A 444 44.07 -62.64 4.98
CA GLY A 444 43.84 -64.01 4.52
C GLY A 444 43.14 -64.10 3.15
N ASN A 445 42.91 -65.34 2.69
CA ASN A 445 42.38 -65.61 1.34
C ASN A 445 40.93 -65.13 1.09
N GLU A 446 40.20 -64.71 2.12
CA GLU A 446 38.79 -64.28 2.01
C GLU A 446 38.60 -63.10 1.04
N ASN A 447 39.56 -62.18 0.97
CA ASN A 447 39.50 -60.96 0.16
C ASN A 447 40.25 -61.11 -1.18
N ALA A 448 39.99 -62.20 -1.92
CA ALA A 448 40.74 -62.57 -3.11
C ALA A 448 40.84 -61.48 -4.20
N PHE A 449 39.75 -60.73 -4.46
CA PHE A 449 39.73 -59.64 -5.44
C PHE A 449 40.61 -58.45 -5.01
N LEU A 450 40.48 -58.01 -3.77
CA LEU A 450 41.36 -56.99 -3.19
C LEU A 450 42.82 -57.43 -3.27
N ASN A 451 43.13 -58.65 -2.82
CA ASN A 451 44.49 -59.20 -2.82
C ASN A 451 45.09 -59.27 -4.25
N LEU A 452 44.29 -59.55 -5.27
CA LEU A 452 44.72 -59.51 -6.68
C LEU A 452 45.09 -58.09 -7.14
N ASN A 453 44.27 -57.09 -6.80
CA ASN A 453 44.57 -55.68 -7.12
C ASN A 453 45.79 -55.15 -6.37
N LEU A 454 45.93 -55.51 -5.08
CA LEU A 454 47.08 -55.14 -4.24
C LEU A 454 48.40 -55.72 -4.79
N LYS A 455 48.41 -57.02 -5.16
CA LYS A 455 49.57 -57.65 -5.84
C LYS A 455 49.88 -56.99 -7.18
N SER A 456 48.85 -56.61 -7.93
CA SER A 456 48.99 -55.90 -9.22
C SER A 456 49.61 -54.49 -9.07
N ILE A 457 49.29 -53.76 -7.99
CA ILE A 457 49.92 -52.45 -7.68
C ILE A 457 51.43 -52.62 -7.48
N LEU A 458 51.86 -53.58 -6.63
CA LEU A 458 53.27 -53.85 -6.38
C LEU A 458 54.02 -54.22 -7.67
N HIS A 459 53.41 -55.07 -8.51
CA HIS A 459 53.96 -55.44 -9.82
C HIS A 459 54.16 -54.24 -10.75
N ASN A 460 53.15 -53.37 -10.92
CA ASN A 460 53.26 -52.17 -11.77
C ASN A 460 54.34 -51.20 -11.26
N LEU A 461 54.54 -51.11 -9.94
CA LEU A 461 55.60 -50.34 -9.31
C LEU A 461 56.99 -51.02 -9.43
N LYS A 462 57.09 -52.25 -9.95
CA LYS A 462 58.31 -53.10 -9.96
C LYS A 462 58.85 -53.40 -8.56
N ILE A 463 57.96 -53.48 -7.57
CA ILE A 463 58.31 -53.78 -6.19
C ILE A 463 58.06 -55.28 -5.99
N PRO A 464 59.05 -56.08 -5.56
CA PRO A 464 58.80 -57.47 -5.24
C PRO A 464 57.76 -57.54 -4.12
N ALA A 465 56.72 -58.35 -4.29
CA ALA A 465 55.95 -58.80 -3.15
C ALA A 465 56.94 -59.54 -2.23
N LYS A 466 56.98 -59.18 -0.95
CA LYS A 466 57.75 -59.95 0.04
C LYS A 466 57.27 -61.40 -0.03
N THR A 467 58.18 -62.33 -0.31
CA THR A 467 57.87 -63.75 -0.35
C THR A 467 57.46 -64.17 1.06
N LEU A 468 56.17 -64.43 1.24
CA LEU A 468 55.63 -65.05 2.44
C LEU A 468 56.12 -66.50 2.49
N PHE A 469 57.06 -66.74 3.40
CA PHE A 469 57.35 -68.03 4.02
C PHE A 469 56.89 -67.94 5.47
#